data_AF-A0AAD2HLF3-F1
#
_entry.id   AF-A0AAD2HLF3-F1
#
_cell.length_a   1.000
_cell.length_b   1.000
_cell.length_c   1.000
_cell.angle_alpha   90.00
_cell.angle_beta   90.00
_cell.angle_gamma   90.00
#
_symmetry.space_group_name_H-M   'P 1'
#
loop_
_entity.id
_entity.type
_entity.pdbx_description
1 polymer ?
#
loop_
_entity_poly.entity_id
_entity_poly.type
_entity_poly.pdbx_seq_one_letter_code
_entity_poly.pdbx_strand_id
1 'polypeptide(L)'
;MREDMDKPHVPHHDLLKVRHVLHRRQFGNTYRAAKAAVGQARVLLDCSTPPARCRVSKHAVVQPCSFCVQCRETSLICSTCDTKGGTKSDGHSFYDHDLVRVHEKEEAPVLTVEERISELETKLSMYQQSVEERLRGLEGNMGEVTSLLKQRSNSHCPGPRPQQAST
;
A
#
# COMPACT_ATOMS: atom_id res chain seq x y z
N MET A 1 18.35 15.23 -0.95
CA MET A 1 17.99 14.27 -2.01
C MET A 1 18.85 13.04 -1.77
N ARG A 2 18.32 11.83 -1.93
CA ARG A 2 19.09 10.60 -1.71
C ARG A 2 19.93 10.31 -2.95
N GLU A 3 21.24 10.22 -2.79
CA GLU A 3 22.20 10.04 -3.89
C GLU A 3 22.16 8.63 -4.50
N ASP A 4 21.51 7.68 -3.81
CA ASP A 4 21.36 6.28 -4.21
C ASP A 4 20.10 6.00 -5.06
N MET A 5 19.38 7.03 -5.50
CA MET A 5 18.22 6.87 -6.36
C MET A 5 18.47 7.56 -7.71
N ASP A 6 18.60 6.77 -8.77
CA ASP A 6 18.81 7.25 -10.15
C ASP A 6 17.65 8.08 -10.70
N LYS A 7 16.49 8.02 -10.04
CA LYS A 7 15.29 8.79 -10.39
C LYS A 7 14.70 9.43 -9.13
N PRO A 8 14.22 10.69 -9.19
CA PRO A 8 13.50 11.28 -8.08
C PRO A 8 12.26 10.44 -7.77
N HIS A 9 12.06 10.09 -6.50
CA HIS A 9 10.81 9.44 -6.09
C HIS A 9 9.65 10.38 -6.42
N VAL A 10 8.79 9.98 -7.35
CA VAL A 10 7.53 10.66 -7.58
C VAL A 10 6.46 9.91 -6.79
N PRO A 11 5.63 10.58 -5.97
CA PRO A 11 4.56 9.91 -5.24
C PRO A 11 3.58 9.26 -6.21
N HIS A 12 3.79 7.97 -6.48
CA HIS A 12 2.92 7.14 -7.32
C HIS A 12 1.58 6.78 -6.65
N HIS A 13 1.35 7.27 -5.44
CA HIS A 13 0.15 6.99 -4.67
C HIS A 13 -0.56 8.28 -4.29
N ASP A 14 -1.88 8.26 -4.40
CA ASP A 14 -2.72 9.31 -3.83
C ASP A 14 -2.55 9.31 -2.29
N LEU A 15 -2.38 10.48 -1.70
CA LEU A 15 -2.14 10.63 -0.26
C LEU A 15 -3.43 10.98 0.47
N LEU A 16 -3.84 10.14 1.43
CA LEU A 16 -4.94 10.43 2.33
C LEU A 16 -4.42 11.14 3.59
N LYS A 17 -4.75 12.43 3.72
CA LYS A 17 -4.45 13.26 4.89
C LYS A 17 -5.60 13.19 5.87
N VAL A 18 -5.39 12.40 6.92
CA VAL A 18 -6.35 12.18 8.00
C VAL A 18 -6.07 13.17 9.12
N ARG A 19 -7.11 13.77 9.70
CA ARG A 19 -6.97 14.76 10.79
C ARG A 19 -7.18 14.20 12.20
N HIS A 20 -7.66 12.97 12.29
CA HIS A 20 -7.95 12.26 13.53
C HIS A 20 -7.30 10.87 13.54
N VAL A 21 -7.24 10.23 14.70
CA VAL A 21 -6.77 8.84 14.81
C VAL A 21 -7.82 7.92 14.20
N LEU A 22 -7.45 7.20 13.13
CA LEU A 22 -8.31 6.18 12.54
C LEU A 22 -8.08 4.83 13.23
N HIS A 23 -9.15 4.28 13.80
CA HIS A 23 -9.12 2.88 14.23
C HIS A 23 -9.17 1.93 13.02
N ARG A 24 -8.60 0.73 13.19
CA ARG A 24 -8.54 -0.31 12.13
C ARG A 24 -9.90 -0.61 11.50
N ARG A 25 -10.99 -0.54 12.26
CA ARG A 25 -12.37 -0.77 11.79
C ARG A 25 -12.89 0.37 10.90
N GLN A 26 -12.45 1.61 11.14
CA GLN A 26 -12.87 2.78 10.36
C GLN A 26 -12.06 2.91 9.07
N PHE A 27 -10.80 2.47 9.10
CA PHE A 27 -9.88 2.61 7.97
C PHE A 27 -10.46 2.15 6.63
N GLY A 28 -11.12 0.99 6.59
CA GLY A 28 -11.70 0.47 5.36
C GLY A 28 -12.77 1.38 4.75
N ASN A 29 -13.61 2.01 5.58
CA ASN A 29 -14.64 2.95 5.12
C ASN A 29 -14.01 4.26 4.65
N THR A 30 -13.11 4.84 5.44
CA THR A 30 -12.41 6.09 5.09
C THR A 30 -11.60 5.94 3.82
N TYR A 31 -10.88 4.82 3.66
CA TYR A 31 -10.10 4.54 2.45
C TYR A 31 -10.98 4.43 1.20
N ARG A 32 -12.11 3.69 1.28
CA ARG A 32 -13.05 3.59 0.15
C ARG A 32 -13.65 4.94 -0.22
N ALA A 33 -14.04 5.73 0.79
CA ALA A 33 -14.55 7.08 0.57
C ALA A 33 -13.49 7.98 -0.09
N ALA A 34 -12.24 7.93 0.37
CA ALA A 34 -11.14 8.67 -0.22
C ALA A 34 -10.90 8.27 -1.68
N LYS A 35 -10.91 6.96 -2.00
CA LYS A 35 -10.76 6.48 -3.38
C LYS A 35 -11.88 6.97 -4.30
N ALA A 36 -13.13 6.93 -3.83
CA ALA A 36 -14.25 7.48 -4.56
C ALA A 36 -14.11 9.00 -4.77
N ALA A 37 -13.68 9.72 -3.74
CA ALA A 37 -13.44 11.15 -3.78
C ALA A 37 -12.34 11.55 -4.78
N VAL A 38 -11.25 10.78 -4.90
CA VAL A 38 -10.22 11.01 -5.95
C VAL A 38 -10.82 10.86 -7.34
N GLY A 39 -11.62 9.81 -7.57
CA GLY A 39 -12.28 9.60 -8.86
C GLY A 39 -13.18 10.78 -9.23
N GLN A 40 -14.00 11.25 -8.30
CA GLN A 40 -14.85 12.43 -8.49
C GLN A 40 -14.03 13.70 -8.75
N ALA A 41 -12.97 13.92 -7.96
CA ALA A 41 -12.11 15.08 -8.10
C ALA A 41 -11.43 15.14 -9.48
N ARG A 42 -10.97 14.00 -10.00
CA ARG A 42 -10.37 13.91 -11.34
C ARG A 42 -11.40 14.26 -12.43
N VAL A 43 -12.58 13.64 -12.40
CA VAL A 43 -13.67 13.97 -13.34
C VAL A 43 -14.00 15.47 -13.29
N LEU A 44 -14.05 16.04 -12.09
CA LEU A 44 -14.33 17.47 -11.93
C LEU A 44 -13.20 18.33 -12.51
N LEU A 45 -11.94 17.98 -12.28
CA LEU A 45 -10.80 18.72 -12.83
C LEU A 45 -10.75 18.61 -14.36
N ASP A 46 -11.06 17.45 -14.93
CA ASP A 46 -10.98 17.18 -16.36
C ASP A 46 -12.17 17.76 -17.16
N CYS A 47 -13.38 17.75 -16.59
CA CYS A 47 -14.60 18.15 -17.29
C CYS A 47 -15.11 19.56 -16.92
N SER A 48 -14.52 20.25 -15.93
CA SER A 48 -15.08 21.52 -15.45
C SER A 48 -14.88 22.68 -16.43
N THR A 49 -15.99 23.16 -16.99
CA THR A 49 -16.10 24.47 -17.64
C THR A 49 -17.22 25.26 -16.96
N PRO A 50 -16.93 26.31 -16.15
CA PRO A 50 -15.62 26.90 -15.85
C PRO A 50 -14.72 26.00 -14.98
N PRO A 51 -13.39 26.25 -14.95
CA PRO A 51 -12.45 25.42 -14.20
C PRO A 51 -12.80 25.39 -12.72
N ALA A 52 -12.60 24.23 -12.11
CA ALA A 52 -12.86 24.03 -10.69
C ALA A 52 -12.08 25.03 -9.82
N ARG A 53 -12.76 25.58 -8.80
CA ARG A 53 -12.24 26.67 -7.98
C ARG A 53 -11.94 26.22 -6.55
N CYS A 54 -10.89 26.80 -5.98
CA CYS A 54 -10.48 26.55 -4.61
C CYS A 54 -11.56 27.08 -3.68
N ARG A 55 -12.06 26.28 -2.76
CA ARG A 55 -13.10 26.70 -1.82
C ARG A 55 -12.64 27.87 -0.95
N VAL A 56 -11.35 27.93 -0.63
CA VAL A 56 -10.72 28.96 0.19
C VAL A 56 -10.41 30.22 -0.61
N SER A 57 -9.50 30.14 -1.58
CA SER A 57 -9.00 31.34 -2.28
C SER A 57 -9.88 31.76 -3.46
N LYS A 58 -10.85 30.92 -3.86
CA LYS A 58 -11.70 31.09 -5.05
C LYS A 58 -10.93 31.14 -6.38
N HIS A 59 -9.63 30.87 -6.42
CA HIS A 59 -8.87 30.77 -7.67
C HIS A 59 -9.06 29.41 -8.33
N ALA A 60 -8.79 29.31 -9.64
CA ALA A 60 -8.77 28.02 -10.34
C ALA A 60 -7.76 27.07 -9.66
N VAL A 61 -8.15 25.80 -9.52
CA VAL A 61 -7.33 24.77 -8.89
C VAL A 61 -6.56 24.03 -9.97
N VAL A 62 -5.24 23.92 -9.76
CA VAL A 62 -4.37 23.05 -10.53
C VAL A 62 -3.86 21.91 -9.64
N GLN A 63 -3.52 20.79 -10.26
CA GLN A 63 -2.87 19.68 -9.55
C GLN A 63 -1.40 20.03 -9.22
N PRO A 64 -0.85 19.54 -8.10
CA PRO A 64 -1.53 18.76 -7.06
C PRO A 64 -2.47 19.62 -6.22
N CYS A 65 -3.61 19.07 -5.84
CA CYS A 65 -4.60 19.73 -4.98
C CYS A 65 -5.19 18.76 -3.96
N SER A 66 -5.94 19.28 -2.99
CA SER A 66 -6.62 18.45 -1.99
C SER A 66 -8.13 18.50 -2.21
N PHE A 67 -8.78 17.34 -2.11
CA PHE A 67 -10.23 17.21 -2.19
C PHE A 67 -10.78 16.71 -0.86
N CYS A 68 -11.89 17.29 -0.39
CA CYS A 68 -12.48 16.88 0.87
C CYS A 68 -13.34 15.62 0.71
N VAL A 69 -13.07 14.60 1.53
CA VAL A 69 -13.76 13.29 1.44
C VAL A 69 -15.15 13.32 2.09
N GLN A 70 -15.38 14.26 3.02
CA GLN A 70 -16.57 14.26 3.89
C GLN A 70 -17.61 15.32 3.49
N CYS A 71 -17.24 16.33 2.70
CA CYS A 71 -18.19 17.35 2.25
C CYS A 71 -19.19 16.76 1.26
N ARG A 72 -20.46 17.16 1.37
CA ARG A 72 -21.50 16.84 0.36
C ARG A 72 -21.23 17.58 -0.96
N GLU A 73 -20.73 18.80 -0.87
CA GLU A 73 -20.34 19.60 -2.01
C GLU A 73 -18.89 19.31 -2.42
N THR A 74 -18.64 19.25 -3.73
CA THR A 74 -17.31 19.06 -4.31
C THR A 74 -16.40 20.21 -3.88
N SER A 75 -15.53 19.92 -2.91
CA SER A 75 -14.70 20.94 -2.25
C SER A 75 -13.24 20.67 -2.54
N LEU A 76 -12.68 21.48 -3.45
CA LEU A 76 -11.25 21.48 -3.78
C LEU A 76 -10.50 22.57 -3.02
N ILE A 77 -9.27 22.27 -2.63
CA ILE A 77 -8.35 23.15 -1.93
C ILE A 77 -7.04 23.14 -2.70
N CYS A 78 -6.60 24.30 -3.19
CA CYS A 78 -5.31 24.40 -3.87
C CYS A 78 -4.15 24.11 -2.90
N SER A 79 -3.00 23.66 -3.42
CA SER A 79 -1.83 23.33 -2.59
C SER A 79 -1.42 24.48 -1.66
N THR A 80 -1.48 25.74 -2.11
CA THR A 80 -1.15 26.91 -1.30
C THR A 80 -2.08 27.11 -0.09
N CYS A 81 -3.36 26.72 -0.21
CA CYS A 81 -4.32 26.80 0.89
C CYS A 81 -4.20 25.59 1.82
N ASP A 82 -3.86 24.41 1.30
CA ASP A 82 -3.65 23.21 2.11
C ASP A 82 -2.40 23.32 3.00
N THR A 83 -1.30 23.89 2.50
CA THR A 83 -0.06 24.08 3.27
C THR A 83 -0.24 25.03 4.45
N LYS A 84 -1.19 25.98 4.35
CA LYS A 84 -1.57 26.87 5.46
C LYS A 84 -2.42 26.17 6.54
N GLY A 85 -2.70 24.87 6.37
CA GLY A 85 -3.46 24.07 7.31
C GLY A 85 -4.96 24.06 7.04
N GLY A 86 -5.42 24.62 5.92
CA GLY A 86 -6.84 24.90 5.67
C GLY A 86 -7.29 26.20 6.33
N THR A 87 -8.39 26.77 5.87
CA THR A 87 -9.02 27.95 6.50
C THR A 87 -10.46 27.61 6.83
N LYS A 88 -11.05 28.21 7.86
CA LYS A 88 -12.48 28.10 8.07
C LYS A 88 -13.18 28.87 6.94
N SER A 89 -14.00 28.19 6.16
CA SER A 89 -14.85 28.86 5.17
C SER A 89 -16.28 28.40 5.34
N ASP A 90 -17.20 29.34 5.50
CA ASP A 90 -18.65 29.15 5.32
C ASP A 90 -19.22 27.93 6.08
N GLY A 91 -19.08 27.92 7.40
CA GLY A 91 -19.62 26.85 8.25
C GLY A 91 -18.94 25.48 8.12
N HIS A 92 -17.84 25.38 7.36
CA HIS A 92 -17.03 24.15 7.26
C HIS A 92 -15.62 24.35 7.80
N SER A 93 -15.24 23.47 8.72
CA SER A 93 -13.91 23.39 9.32
C SER A 93 -13.12 22.29 8.63
N PHE A 94 -12.25 22.64 7.69
CA PHE A 94 -11.35 21.67 7.04
C PHE A 94 -10.30 21.09 8.00
N TYR A 95 -10.25 21.55 9.25
CA TYR A 95 -9.45 20.92 10.31
C TYR A 95 -10.04 19.59 10.74
N ASP A 96 -11.35 19.39 10.58
CA ASP A 96 -12.05 18.20 11.08
C ASP A 96 -12.30 17.18 9.97
N HIS A 97 -12.06 17.55 8.70
CA HIS A 97 -12.32 16.69 7.56
C HIS A 97 -11.05 16.01 7.03
N ASP A 98 -11.23 14.77 6.58
CA ASP A 98 -10.20 14.06 5.83
C ASP A 98 -10.09 14.64 4.42
N LEU A 99 -8.85 14.82 3.97
CA LEU A 99 -8.52 15.34 2.66
C LEU A 99 -7.75 14.29 1.89
N VAL A 100 -8.06 14.12 0.61
CA VAL A 100 -7.25 13.28 -0.29
C VAL A 100 -6.52 14.16 -1.28
N ARG A 101 -5.21 13.94 -1.41
CA ARG A 101 -4.37 14.66 -2.35
C ARG A 101 -4.52 14.04 -3.73
N VAL A 102 -4.92 14.87 -4.68
CA VAL A 102 -5.10 14.51 -6.08
C VAL A 102 -3.86 14.98 -6.82
N HIS A 103 -3.07 14.02 -7.28
CA HIS A 103 -1.93 14.27 -8.16
C HIS A 103 -2.36 14.22 -9.62
N GLU A 104 -1.56 14.85 -10.48
CA GLU A 104 -1.63 14.59 -11.90
C GLU A 104 -1.40 13.10 -12.12
N LYS A 105 -2.27 12.49 -12.92
CA LYS A 105 -2.13 11.09 -13.24
C LYS A 105 -0.95 11.00 -14.21
N GLU A 106 0.22 10.62 -13.70
CA GLU A 106 1.28 10.14 -14.59
C GLU A 106 0.70 8.94 -15.34
N GLU A 107 0.46 9.10 -16.64
CA GLU A 107 0.14 7.98 -17.49
C GLU A 107 1.36 7.08 -17.46
N ALA A 108 1.20 5.89 -16.84
CA ALA A 108 2.24 4.89 -16.88
C ALA A 108 2.67 4.74 -18.35
N PRO A 109 3.98 4.73 -18.65
CA PRO A 109 4.43 4.58 -20.02
C PRO A 109 3.71 3.37 -20.61
N VAL A 110 3.08 3.56 -21.75
CA VAL A 110 2.43 2.48 -22.49
C VAL A 110 3.56 1.62 -23.02
N LEU A 111 4.04 0.70 -22.17
CA LEU A 111 5.03 -0.29 -22.55
C LEU A 111 4.46 -1.07 -23.73
N THR A 112 5.30 -1.34 -24.73
CA THR A 112 4.91 -2.25 -25.80
C THR A 112 4.67 -3.65 -25.19
N VAL A 113 4.00 -4.52 -25.96
CA VAL A 113 3.74 -5.89 -25.49
C VAL A 113 5.06 -6.59 -25.20
N GLU A 114 6.09 -6.36 -26.01
CA GLU A 114 7.43 -6.93 -25.88
C GLU A 114 8.13 -6.45 -24.60
N GLU A 115 8.09 -5.14 -24.32
CA GLU A 115 8.69 -4.57 -23.11
C GLU A 115 8.02 -5.12 -21.85
N ARG A 116 6.69 -5.24 -21.87
CA ARG A 116 5.92 -5.81 -20.76
C ARG A 116 6.22 -7.29 -20.55
N ILE A 117 6.41 -8.06 -21.63
CA ILE A 117 6.82 -9.48 -21.53
C ILE A 117 8.20 -9.57 -20.91
N SER A 118 9.16 -8.76 -21.36
CA SER A 118 10.53 -8.77 -20.82
C SER A 118 10.58 -8.43 -19.32
N GLU A 119 9.78 -7.45 -18.86
CA GLU A 119 9.69 -7.13 -17.44
C GLU A 119 9.05 -8.27 -16.63
N LEU A 120 8.02 -8.93 -17.18
CA LEU A 120 7.37 -10.07 -16.55
C LEU A 120 8.31 -11.29 -16.48
N GLU A 121 9.08 -11.56 -17.53
CA GLU A 121 10.10 -12.63 -17.54
C GLU A 121 11.15 -12.41 -16.46
N THR A 122 11.61 -11.17 -16.31
CA THR A 122 12.57 -10.79 -15.25
C THR A 122 11.97 -11.05 -13.87
N LYS A 123 10.73 -10.61 -13.62
CA LYS A 123 10.04 -10.84 -12.33
C LYS A 123 9.80 -12.33 -12.08
N LEU A 124 9.41 -13.10 -13.10
CA LEU A 124 9.21 -14.54 -12.99
C LEU A 124 10.52 -15.27 -12.66
N SER A 125 11.63 -14.87 -13.26
CA SER A 125 12.96 -15.41 -12.94
C SER A 125 13.34 -15.14 -11.48
N MET A 126 13.12 -13.92 -10.98
CA MET A 126 13.34 -13.60 -9.56
C MET A 126 12.45 -14.44 -8.63
N TYR A 127 11.18 -14.64 -8.98
CA TYR A 127 10.27 -15.48 -8.19
C TYR A 127 10.69 -16.95 -8.21
N GLN A 128 11.14 -17.47 -9.36
CA GLN A 128 11.66 -18.84 -9.47
C GLN A 128 12.86 -19.03 -8.53
N GLN A 129 13.84 -18.12 -8.56
CA GLN A 129 15.00 -18.17 -7.67
C GLN A 129 14.59 -18.13 -6.19
N SER A 130 13.65 -17.26 -5.83
CA SER A 130 13.15 -17.16 -4.45
C SER A 130 12.43 -18.43 -3.99
N VAL A 131 11.65 -19.06 -4.86
CA VAL A 131 10.94 -20.31 -4.55
C VAL A 131 11.94 -21.46 -4.40
N GLU A 132 12.91 -21.59 -5.30
CA GLU A 132 13.97 -22.60 -5.22
C GLU A 132 14.78 -22.47 -3.93
N GLU A 133 15.13 -21.26 -3.52
CA GLU A 133 15.85 -21.02 -2.28
C GLU A 133 15.03 -21.44 -1.05
N ARG A 134 13.73 -21.13 -1.05
CA ARG A 134 12.83 -21.55 0.03
C ARG A 134 12.63 -23.06 0.07
N LEU A 135 12.50 -23.73 -1.08
CA LEU A 135 12.37 -25.18 -1.16
C LEU A 135 13.65 -25.87 -0.68
N ARG A 136 14.83 -25.41 -1.12
CA ARG A 136 16.12 -25.89 -0.66
C ARG A 136 16.26 -25.75 0.86
N GLY A 137 15.80 -24.63 1.44
CA GLY A 137 15.76 -24.44 2.89
C GLY A 137 14.84 -25.45 3.59
N LEU A 138 13.67 -25.72 3.03
CA LEU A 138 12.72 -26.70 3.58
C LEU A 138 13.26 -28.13 3.51
N GLU A 139 13.91 -28.52 2.41
CA GLU A 139 14.55 -29.82 2.24
C GLU A 139 15.65 -30.04 3.27
N GLY A 140 16.49 -29.03 3.52
CA GLY A 140 17.54 -29.08 4.55
C GLY A 140 16.95 -29.30 5.96
N ASN A 141 15.94 -28.51 6.33
CA ASN A 141 15.27 -28.63 7.63
C ASN A 141 14.61 -30.01 7.80
N MET A 142 14.02 -30.56 6.73
CA MET A 142 13.40 -31.88 6.77
C MET A 142 14.44 -33.00 6.92
N GLY A 143 15.62 -32.85 6.31
CA GLY A 143 16.77 -33.75 6.52
C GLY A 143 17.26 -33.74 7.98
N GLU A 144 17.27 -32.58 8.62
CA GLU A 144 17.64 -32.46 10.03
C GLU A 144 16.60 -33.12 10.95
N VAL A 145 15.30 -32.85 10.74
CA VAL A 145 14.21 -33.46 11.51
C VAL A 145 14.21 -34.98 11.39
N THR A 146 14.40 -35.52 10.18
CA THR A 146 14.47 -36.98 9.97
C THR A 146 15.68 -37.60 10.66
N SER A 147 16.82 -36.90 10.72
CA SER A 147 18.02 -37.34 11.44
C SER A 147 17.80 -37.37 12.96
N LEU A 148 17.17 -36.33 13.52
CA LEU A 148 16.81 -36.28 14.94
C LEU A 148 15.85 -37.40 15.34
N LEU A 149 14.85 -37.70 14.50
CA LEU A 149 13.91 -38.81 14.74
C LEU A 149 14.62 -40.17 14.76
N LYS A 150 15.59 -40.41 13.87
CA LYS A 150 16.41 -41.64 13.86
C LYS A 150 17.31 -41.77 15.10
N GLN A 151 17.90 -40.68 15.57
CA GLN A 151 18.69 -40.70 16.80
C GLN A 151 17.83 -41.02 18.02
N ARG A 152 16.61 -40.47 18.07
CA ARG A 152 15.65 -40.71 19.14
C ARG A 152 15.09 -42.14 19.13
N SER A 153 14.91 -42.76 17.95
CA SER A 153 14.50 -44.17 17.87
C SER A 153 15.61 -45.12 18.33
N ASN A 154 16.87 -44.83 18.04
CA ASN A 154 18.00 -45.67 18.45
C ASN A 154 18.34 -45.59 19.94
N SER A 155 17.91 -44.54 20.64
CA SER A 155 18.14 -44.35 22.08
C SER A 155 17.06 -44.98 22.96
N HIS A 156 16.02 -45.61 22.37
CA HIS A 156 14.92 -46.24 23.10
C HIS A 156 14.90 -47.75 22.89
N CYS A 157 15.90 -48.46 23.41
CA CYS A 157 15.82 -49.91 23.63
C CYS A 157 15.31 -50.18 25.05
N PRO A 158 14.05 -50.61 25.26
CA PRO A 158 13.67 -51.26 26.50
C PRO A 158 14.42 -52.61 26.53
N GLY A 159 15.48 -52.68 27.33
CA GLY A 159 16.24 -53.92 27.52
C GLY A 159 15.31 -55.08 27.93
N PRO A 160 15.60 -56.32 27.50
CA PRO A 160 14.75 -57.46 27.81
C PRO A 160 14.63 -57.62 29.33
N ARG A 161 13.39 -57.69 29.83
CA ARG A 161 13.10 -57.98 31.25
C ARG A 161 13.76 -59.32 31.61
N PRO A 162 14.57 -59.39 32.67
CA PRO A 162 15.14 -60.66 33.12
C PRO A 162 13.99 -61.60 33.54
N GLN A 163 13.91 -62.76 32.89
CA GLN A 163 12.99 -63.82 33.30
C GLN A 163 13.48 -64.36 34.64
N GLN A 164 12.69 -64.19 35.69
CA GLN A 164 12.96 -64.79 36.99
C GLN A 164 12.63 -66.28 36.90
N ALA A 165 13.67 -67.12 37.00
CA ALA A 165 13.53 -68.56 37.13
C ALA A 165 12.91 -68.88 38.49
N SER A 166 11.73 -69.51 38.48
CA SER A 166 11.09 -70.06 39.68
C SER A 166 11.50 -71.52 39.82
N THR A 167 12.17 -71.82 40.94
CA THR A 167 12.47 -73.17 41.44
C THR A 167 11.24 -73.84 42.04
#